data_AF-A0A9P6A7F2-F1
#
_entry.id   AF-A0A9P6A7F2-F1
#
_cell.length_a   1.000
_cell.length_b   1.000
_cell.length_c   1.000
_cell.angle_alpha   90.00
_cell.angle_beta   90.00
_cell.angle_gamma   90.00
#
_symmetry.space_group_name_H-M   'P 1'
#
loop_
_entity.id
_entity.type
_entity.pdbx_description
1 polymer ?
#
loop_
_entity_poly.entity_id
_entity_poly.type
_entity_poly.pdbx_seq_one_letter_code
_entity_poly.pdbx_strand_id
1 'polypeptide(L)'
;MANQSLVPKNPSKSGKNWLVEVSQHDKSGNHIYTTAGGIVKTKVKVHGAKFSDEWPQSLYFPDGHIHAGLFKGMATILDECRFSRFVGKNSKLAQCPKFQCKGNLAAPFDCCCQHMLYNQPDFVDINSLLEAACKAHSFEVLFLPKFHCELNFIEQCWGYAKWIYQLNPASSQKDDLEKNAVAALEAVPLKTMFASHSCHFMDAYSCGLNSCQAAWAAKKYCGHRILPESILDDLEKSNIT
;
A
#
# COMPACT_ATOMS: atom_id res chain seq x y z
N MET A 1 4.56 14.36 7.24
CA MET A 1 5.31 13.66 6.17
C MET A 1 6.71 13.43 6.68
N ALA A 2 7.05 12.19 7.08
CA ALA A 2 8.42 11.90 7.49
C ALA A 2 9.33 12.10 6.26
N ASN A 3 10.35 12.94 6.38
CA ASN A 3 11.46 12.98 5.43
C ASN A 3 12.10 11.59 5.40
N GLN A 4 11.62 10.71 4.53
CA GLN A 4 12.36 9.50 4.17
C GLN A 4 13.66 10.00 3.54
N SER A 5 14.76 9.93 4.31
CA SER A 5 16.09 10.17 3.79
C SER A 5 16.29 9.24 2.60
N LEU A 6 16.33 9.82 1.39
CA LEU A 6 16.48 9.09 0.15
C LEU A 6 17.61 8.06 0.26
N VAL A 7 17.31 6.82 -0.14
CA VAL A 7 18.31 5.74 -0.10
C VAL A 7 19.48 6.13 -1.01
N PRO A 8 20.74 6.12 -0.52
CA PRO A 8 21.88 6.52 -1.32
C PRO A 8 22.11 5.56 -2.49
N LYS A 9 22.41 6.09 -3.67
CA LYS A 9 22.84 5.27 -4.82
C LYS A 9 24.19 4.60 -4.57
N ASN A 10 25.13 5.35 -4.01
CA ASN A 10 26.51 4.93 -3.83
C ASN A 10 26.79 4.55 -2.37
N PRO A 11 27.89 3.83 -2.10
CA PRO A 11 28.36 3.58 -0.74
C PRO A 11 28.37 4.84 0.12
N SER A 12 27.89 4.70 1.36
CA SER A 12 27.97 5.77 2.34
C SER A 12 29.42 6.09 2.69
N LYS A 13 29.66 7.34 3.12
CA LYS A 13 30.99 7.79 3.57
C LYS A 13 31.13 7.59 5.08
N SER A 14 32.37 7.42 5.53
CA SER A 14 32.67 7.45 6.97
C SER A 14 32.18 8.77 7.58
N GLY A 15 31.54 8.69 8.75
CA GLY A 15 30.90 9.83 9.43
C GLY A 15 29.54 10.27 8.86
N LYS A 16 29.14 9.79 7.68
CA LYS A 16 27.82 10.05 7.06
C LYS A 16 27.18 8.75 6.58
N ASN A 17 27.11 7.77 7.49
CA ASN A 17 26.50 6.49 7.19
C ASN A 17 24.98 6.63 7.07
N TRP A 18 24.39 5.95 6.11
CA TRP A 18 22.95 5.90 5.96
C TRP A 18 22.32 4.87 6.90
N LEU A 19 21.39 5.34 7.71
CA LEU A 19 20.66 4.60 8.73
C LEU A 19 19.21 5.07 8.67
N VAL A 20 18.28 4.23 9.11
CA VAL A 20 16.85 4.55 9.16
C VAL A 20 16.48 4.99 10.57
N GLU A 21 15.72 6.08 10.66
CA GLU A 21 15.15 6.51 11.94
C GLU A 21 13.92 5.68 12.28
N VAL A 22 13.94 5.03 13.43
CA VAL A 22 12.83 4.26 13.98
C VAL A 22 12.40 4.85 15.32
N SER A 23 11.09 4.88 15.55
CA SER A 23 10.52 5.27 16.85
C SER A 23 10.87 4.21 17.89
N GLN A 24 11.31 4.65 19.07
CA GLN A 24 11.50 3.75 20.20
C GLN A 24 10.17 3.37 20.84
N HIS A 25 10.09 2.13 21.30
CA HIS A 25 8.94 1.59 22.02
C HIS A 25 9.40 1.04 23.37
N ASP A 26 8.54 1.14 24.38
CA ASP A 26 8.75 0.52 25.69
C ASP A 26 8.47 -0.99 25.65
N LYS A 27 8.59 -1.66 26.81
CA LYS A 27 8.32 -3.11 26.95
C LYS A 27 6.87 -3.50 26.64
N SER A 28 5.96 -2.56 26.63
CA SER A 28 4.53 -2.75 26.37
C SER A 28 4.15 -2.41 24.92
N GLY A 29 5.11 -1.98 24.10
CA GLY A 29 4.89 -1.58 22.72
C GLY A 29 4.40 -0.14 22.52
N ASN A 30 4.39 0.69 23.57
CA ASN A 30 4.00 2.10 23.46
C ASN A 30 5.19 2.97 23.05
N HIS A 31 4.93 4.07 22.34
CA HIS A 31 5.98 5.03 22.00
C HIS A 31 6.60 5.67 23.24
N ILE A 32 7.94 5.81 23.22
CA ILE A 32 8.67 6.57 24.23
C ILE A 32 8.68 8.04 23.83
N TYR A 33 8.31 8.92 24.75
CA TYR A 33 8.26 10.37 24.54
C TYR A 33 9.41 11.09 25.25
N THR A 34 9.90 12.16 24.64
CA THR A 34 10.84 13.10 25.25
C THR A 34 10.10 13.96 26.28
N THR A 35 10.86 14.63 27.16
CA THR A 35 10.32 15.62 28.10
C THR A 35 9.60 16.79 27.42
N ALA A 36 9.87 17.03 26.14
CA ALA A 36 9.21 18.02 25.31
C ALA A 36 7.98 17.48 24.53
N GLY A 37 7.57 16.22 24.77
CA GLY A 37 6.40 15.59 24.14
C GLY A 37 6.62 15.02 22.74
N GLY A 38 7.86 15.02 22.22
CA GLY A 38 8.19 14.41 20.93
C GLY A 38 8.49 12.92 21.06
N ILE A 39 8.22 12.11 20.03
CA ILE A 39 8.58 10.68 20.04
C ILE A 39 10.11 10.54 19.96
N VAL A 40 10.69 9.74 20.85
CA VAL A 40 12.12 9.39 20.83
C VAL A 40 12.39 8.50 19.61
N LYS A 41 13.38 8.90 18.80
CA LYS A 41 13.82 8.16 17.62
C LYS A 41 15.27 7.73 17.77
N THR A 42 15.59 6.57 17.21
CA THR A 42 16.96 6.07 17.11
C THR A 42 17.28 5.72 15.66
N LYS A 43 18.57 5.78 15.31
CA LYS A 43 19.06 5.42 13.97
C LYS A 43 19.54 3.97 14.01
N VAL A 44 18.93 3.12 13.19
CA VAL A 44 19.26 1.70 13.09
C VAL A 44 19.69 1.34 11.68
N LYS A 45 20.46 0.26 11.56
CA LYS A 45 20.73 -0.35 10.26
C LYS A 45 19.44 -0.99 9.75
N VAL A 46 19.20 -0.89 8.45
CA VAL A 46 18.13 -1.67 7.81
C VAL A 46 18.49 -3.14 7.92
N HIS A 47 17.48 -3.98 8.15
CA HIS A 47 17.63 -5.43 8.13
C HIS A 47 18.18 -5.89 6.77
N GLY A 48 18.82 -7.06 6.74
CA GLY A 48 19.35 -7.63 5.49
C GLY A 48 18.24 -7.87 4.46
N ALA A 49 18.63 -7.81 3.20
CA ALA A 49 17.84 -8.25 2.05
C ALA A 49 18.03 -9.76 1.83
N LYS A 50 17.37 -10.33 0.83
CA LYS A 50 17.61 -11.69 0.37
C LYS A 50 17.88 -11.72 -1.13
N PHE A 51 18.81 -12.57 -1.53
CA PHE A 51 19.01 -12.91 -2.93
C PHE A 51 17.86 -13.80 -3.45
N SER A 52 17.78 -13.99 -4.77
CA SER A 52 16.75 -14.81 -5.41
C SER A 52 16.79 -16.29 -5.04
N ASP A 53 17.91 -16.76 -4.51
CA ASP A 53 18.12 -18.10 -3.96
C ASP A 53 17.88 -18.15 -2.43
N GLU A 54 17.18 -17.15 -1.88
CA GLU A 54 16.87 -16.93 -0.46
C GLU A 54 18.06 -16.68 0.45
N TRP A 55 19.29 -16.61 -0.08
CA TRP A 55 20.46 -16.35 0.74
C TRP A 55 20.46 -14.92 1.29
N PRO A 56 20.87 -14.70 2.55
CA PRO A 56 20.91 -13.36 3.12
C PRO A 56 21.86 -12.43 2.35
N GLN A 57 21.36 -11.27 1.93
CA GLN A 57 22.13 -10.18 1.37
C GLN A 57 22.32 -9.08 2.43
N SER A 58 23.55 -8.87 2.88
CA SER A 58 23.85 -7.74 3.75
C SER A 58 23.79 -6.42 2.97
N LEU A 59 23.02 -5.44 3.46
CA LEU A 59 22.95 -4.08 2.90
C LEU A 59 24.13 -3.18 3.33
N TYR A 60 24.92 -3.65 4.29
CA TYR A 60 26.11 -2.98 4.82
C TYR A 60 27.34 -3.83 4.52
N PHE A 61 28.50 -3.20 4.35
CA PHE A 61 29.73 -3.96 4.16
C PHE A 61 30.07 -4.77 5.41
N PRO A 62 30.47 -6.05 5.25
CA PRO A 62 30.79 -6.92 6.37
C PRO A 62 32.10 -6.50 7.04
N ASP A 63 32.37 -7.06 8.21
CA ASP A 63 33.63 -6.88 8.92
C ASP A 63 34.80 -7.41 8.09
N GLY A 64 35.94 -6.73 8.16
CA GLY A 64 37.12 -7.03 7.31
C GLY A 64 37.12 -6.35 5.94
N HIS A 65 36.03 -5.71 5.52
CA HIS A 65 36.01 -4.88 4.31
C HIS A 65 36.56 -3.47 4.58
N ILE A 66 37.19 -2.83 3.58
CA ILE A 66 37.71 -1.44 3.69
C ILE A 66 36.63 -0.40 4.07
N HIS A 67 35.37 -0.72 3.80
CA HIS A 67 34.19 0.10 4.11
C HIS A 67 33.29 -0.54 5.18
N ALA A 68 33.83 -1.43 6.02
CA ALA A 68 33.07 -2.21 7.00
C ALA A 68 32.06 -1.34 7.78
N GLY A 69 30.82 -1.84 7.90
CA GLY A 69 29.74 -1.16 8.59
C GLY A 69 29.06 -0.02 7.83
N LEU A 70 29.60 0.42 6.69
CA LEU A 70 28.97 1.44 5.84
C LEU A 70 27.90 0.83 4.92
N PHE A 71 26.83 1.58 4.67
CA PHE A 71 25.78 1.17 3.74
C PHE A 71 26.33 1.09 2.31
N LYS A 72 26.03 0.00 1.59
CA LYS A 72 26.59 -0.31 0.27
C LYS A 72 26.10 0.60 -0.85
N GLY A 73 24.92 1.19 -0.70
CA GLY A 73 24.26 1.97 -1.76
C GLY A 73 23.52 1.07 -2.76
N MET A 74 22.42 1.60 -3.31
CA MET A 74 21.52 0.84 -4.20
C MET A 74 22.24 0.23 -5.41
N ALA A 75 23.21 0.95 -6.00
CA ALA A 75 23.92 0.45 -7.18
C ALA A 75 24.74 -0.81 -6.89
N THR A 76 25.41 -0.85 -5.73
CA THR A 76 26.18 -2.03 -5.29
C THR A 76 25.26 -3.20 -4.95
N ILE A 77 24.15 -2.92 -4.25
CA ILE A 77 23.17 -3.94 -3.87
C ILE A 77 22.55 -4.60 -5.11
N LEU A 78 22.16 -3.81 -6.12
CA LEU A 78 21.59 -4.32 -7.38
C LEU A 78 22.61 -5.09 -8.22
N ASP A 79 23.87 -4.66 -8.22
CA ASP A 79 24.98 -5.35 -8.89
C ASP A 79 25.23 -6.75 -8.28
N GLU A 80 25.21 -6.83 -6.95
CA GLU A 80 25.31 -8.10 -6.21
C GLU A 80 24.15 -9.07 -6.53
N CYS A 81 22.94 -8.56 -6.75
CA CYS A 81 21.77 -9.36 -7.15
C CYS A 81 21.84 -9.88 -8.61
N ARG A 82 22.99 -9.73 -9.28
CA ARG A 82 23.24 -10.21 -10.65
C ARG A 82 22.21 -9.71 -11.68
N PHE A 83 21.70 -8.49 -11.50
CA PHE A 83 20.97 -7.83 -12.57
C PHE A 83 21.96 -7.52 -13.70
N SER A 84 22.09 -8.46 -14.64
CA SER A 84 23.07 -8.49 -15.73
C SER A 84 23.05 -7.27 -16.66
N ARG A 85 22.05 -6.39 -16.54
CA ARG A 85 21.97 -5.11 -17.27
C ARG A 85 22.63 -3.94 -16.55
N PHE A 86 23.08 -4.10 -15.31
CA PHE A 86 23.96 -3.15 -14.63
C PHE A 86 25.39 -3.30 -15.14
N VAL A 87 25.64 -2.87 -16.38
CA VAL A 87 27.00 -2.68 -16.88
C VAL A 87 27.55 -1.40 -16.22
N GLY A 88 28.09 -1.56 -15.00
CA GLY A 88 28.84 -0.54 -14.28
C GLY A 88 28.01 0.39 -13.38
N LYS A 89 28.65 0.87 -12.31
CA LYS A 89 28.10 1.74 -11.24
C LYS A 89 27.46 3.06 -11.71
N ASN A 90 27.56 3.41 -12.99
CA ASN A 90 27.24 4.73 -13.53
C ASN A 90 26.10 4.78 -14.56
N SER A 91 25.48 3.68 -14.98
CA SER A 91 24.51 3.71 -16.09
C SER A 91 23.12 4.26 -15.70
N LYS A 92 22.67 4.07 -14.46
CA LYS A 92 21.32 4.47 -14.00
C LYS A 92 21.35 5.63 -13.01
N LEU A 93 20.31 6.47 -13.02
CA LEU A 93 20.10 7.49 -12.00
C LEU A 93 19.73 6.86 -10.65
N ALA A 94 19.96 7.58 -9.55
CA ALA A 94 19.50 7.17 -8.22
C ALA A 94 17.96 7.06 -8.20
N GLN A 95 17.30 8.11 -8.71
CA GLN A 95 15.85 8.25 -8.82
C GLN A 95 15.51 9.00 -10.12
N CYS A 96 14.33 8.74 -10.69
CA CYS A 96 13.82 9.55 -11.79
C CYS A 96 13.35 10.93 -11.28
N PRO A 97 13.43 11.98 -12.12
CA PRO A 97 12.89 13.30 -11.78
C PRO A 97 11.43 13.21 -11.33
N LYS A 98 11.09 13.86 -10.21
CA LYS A 98 9.73 13.89 -9.62
C LYS A 98 9.13 12.50 -9.33
N PHE A 99 9.95 11.45 -9.19
CA PHE A 99 9.52 10.06 -9.08
C PHE A 99 8.67 9.55 -10.25
N GLN A 100 8.74 10.24 -11.39
CA GLN A 100 8.01 9.88 -12.61
C GLN A 100 8.83 8.86 -13.40
N CYS A 101 8.72 7.61 -13.00
CA CYS A 101 9.38 6.48 -13.63
C CYS A 101 8.64 6.14 -14.93
N LYS A 102 9.06 6.76 -16.04
CA LYS A 102 8.61 6.37 -17.38
C LYS A 102 9.38 5.11 -17.76
N GLY A 103 8.82 3.95 -17.41
CA GLY A 103 9.37 2.66 -17.81
C GLY A 103 9.49 2.55 -19.33
N ASN A 104 10.40 1.72 -19.82
CA ASN A 104 10.36 1.28 -21.21
C ASN A 104 9.30 0.17 -21.31
N LEU A 105 8.51 0.12 -22.39
CA LEU A 105 7.55 -0.96 -22.65
C LEU A 105 8.21 -2.36 -22.56
N ALA A 106 9.49 -2.48 -22.94
CA ALA A 106 10.25 -3.73 -22.86
C ALA A 106 10.85 -4.03 -21.46
N ALA A 107 10.89 -3.05 -20.56
CA ALA A 107 11.45 -3.17 -19.21
C ALA A 107 10.89 -2.05 -18.30
N PRO A 108 9.65 -2.18 -17.83
CA PRO A 108 8.95 -1.10 -17.13
C PRO A 108 9.65 -0.69 -15.83
N PHE A 109 10.38 -1.61 -15.20
CA PHE A 109 11.02 -1.40 -13.90
C PHE A 109 12.50 -0.95 -13.97
N ASP A 110 13.10 -0.85 -15.17
CA ASP A 110 14.55 -0.62 -15.38
C ASP A 110 14.92 0.87 -15.57
N CYS A 111 14.22 1.80 -14.92
CA CYS A 111 14.43 3.24 -15.16
C CYS A 111 15.49 3.88 -14.22
N CYS A 112 15.52 3.50 -12.95
CA CYS A 112 16.44 4.04 -11.93
C CYS A 112 16.68 3.04 -10.80
N CYS A 113 17.76 3.24 -10.04
CA CYS A 113 18.15 2.33 -8.96
C CYS A 113 17.03 2.14 -7.93
N GLN A 114 16.36 3.22 -7.54
CA GLN A 114 15.28 3.15 -6.56
C GLN A 114 14.09 2.32 -7.04
N HIS A 115 13.67 2.51 -8.29
CA HIS A 115 12.53 1.77 -8.85
C HIS A 115 12.87 0.28 -9.01
N MET A 116 14.08 -0.03 -9.45
CA MET A 116 14.55 -1.42 -9.55
C MET A 116 14.63 -2.11 -8.19
N LEU A 117 15.13 -1.40 -7.18
CA LEU A 117 15.27 -1.93 -5.82
C LEU A 117 13.91 -2.16 -5.17
N TYR A 118 12.97 -1.23 -5.32
CA TYR A 118 11.64 -1.33 -4.70
C TYR A 118 10.78 -2.47 -5.29
N ASN A 119 11.06 -2.88 -6.53
CA ASN A 119 10.38 -3.99 -7.20
C ASN A 119 11.15 -5.32 -7.10
N GLN A 120 12.21 -5.40 -6.27
CA GLN A 120 12.82 -6.69 -5.98
C GLN A 120 11.85 -7.55 -5.13
N PRO A 121 11.80 -8.87 -5.34
CA PRO A 121 10.87 -9.75 -4.62
C PRO A 121 10.97 -9.62 -3.10
N ASP A 122 12.19 -9.53 -2.57
CA ASP A 122 12.45 -9.43 -1.14
C ASP A 122 12.02 -8.09 -0.51
N PHE A 123 11.72 -7.06 -1.30
CA PHE A 123 11.13 -5.80 -0.83
C PHE A 123 9.62 -5.73 -1.06
N VAL A 124 9.11 -6.35 -2.13
CA VAL A 124 7.68 -6.37 -2.46
C VAL A 124 6.91 -7.34 -1.57
N ASP A 125 7.50 -8.50 -1.26
CA ASP A 125 6.84 -9.59 -0.55
C ASP A 125 6.97 -9.49 0.98
N ILE A 126 7.41 -8.34 1.51
CA ILE A 126 7.52 -8.12 2.96
C ILE A 126 6.12 -7.89 3.54
N ASN A 127 5.72 -8.75 4.47
CA ASN A 127 4.52 -8.52 5.28
C ASN A 127 4.64 -7.19 6.03
N SER A 128 3.62 -6.34 5.90
CA SER A 128 3.50 -5.12 6.70
C SER A 128 3.38 -5.42 8.18
N LEU A 129 3.68 -4.43 9.02
CA LEU A 129 3.49 -4.54 10.48
C LEU A 129 2.01 -4.85 10.83
N LEU A 130 1.08 -4.31 10.05
CA LEU A 130 -0.35 -4.58 10.23
C LEU A 130 -0.67 -6.05 9.96
N GLU A 131 -0.18 -6.61 8.86
CA GLU A 131 -0.35 -8.03 8.54
C GLU A 131 0.27 -8.94 9.61
N ALA A 132 1.48 -8.63 10.06
CA ALA A 132 2.13 -9.40 11.11
C ALA A 132 1.33 -9.38 12.42
N ALA A 133 0.82 -8.21 12.81
CA ALA A 133 -0.01 -8.06 14.01
C ALA A 133 -1.33 -8.83 13.87
N CYS A 134 -2.03 -8.70 12.74
CA CYS A 134 -3.29 -9.42 12.50
C CYS A 134 -3.07 -10.94 12.47
N LYS A 135 -2.01 -11.43 11.80
CA LYS A 135 -1.65 -12.86 11.76
C LYS A 135 -1.36 -13.42 13.15
N ALA A 136 -0.71 -12.66 14.03
CA ALA A 136 -0.48 -13.06 15.42
C ALA A 136 -1.80 -13.28 16.20
N HIS A 137 -2.87 -12.63 15.78
CA HIS A 137 -4.23 -12.81 16.31
C HIS A 137 -5.12 -13.71 15.43
N SER A 138 -4.54 -14.47 14.49
CA SER A 138 -5.27 -15.36 13.56
C SER A 138 -6.27 -14.63 12.63
N PHE A 139 -6.00 -13.36 12.32
CA PHE A 139 -6.74 -12.60 11.32
C PHE A 139 -5.92 -12.38 10.05
N GLU A 140 -6.58 -12.46 8.90
CA GLU A 140 -6.02 -12.04 7.62
C GLU A 140 -6.41 -10.60 7.31
N VAL A 141 -5.49 -9.86 6.68
CA VAL A 141 -5.72 -8.47 6.27
C VAL A 141 -6.09 -8.44 4.81
N LEU A 142 -7.24 -7.88 4.50
CA LEU A 142 -7.67 -7.58 3.13
C LEU A 142 -7.31 -6.13 2.78
N PHE A 143 -6.37 -5.93 1.86
CA PHE A 143 -6.08 -4.60 1.33
C PHE A 143 -6.99 -4.28 0.17
N LEU A 144 -7.80 -3.23 0.32
CA LEU A 144 -8.66 -2.73 -0.73
C LEU A 144 -7.91 -1.73 -1.62
N PRO A 145 -8.18 -1.72 -2.94
CA PRO A 145 -7.61 -0.74 -3.85
C PRO A 145 -7.91 0.70 -3.41
N LYS A 146 -6.94 1.60 -3.57
CA LYS A 146 -7.11 3.03 -3.24
C LYS A 146 -8.09 3.67 -4.21
N PHE A 147 -8.95 4.54 -3.69
CA PHE A 147 -9.98 5.28 -4.46
C PHE A 147 -11.08 4.41 -5.10
N HIS A 148 -11.26 3.20 -4.59
CA HIS A 148 -12.33 2.27 -4.99
C HIS A 148 -13.24 1.96 -3.80
N CYS A 149 -13.96 2.97 -3.30
CA CYS A 149 -14.81 2.83 -2.11
C CYS A 149 -15.99 1.86 -2.32
N GLU A 150 -16.41 1.65 -3.55
CA GLU A 150 -17.42 0.66 -3.96
C GLU A 150 -17.00 -0.79 -3.67
N LEU A 151 -15.69 -1.05 -3.53
CA LEU A 151 -15.15 -2.35 -3.11
C LEU A 151 -15.12 -2.53 -1.59
N ASN A 152 -15.40 -1.47 -0.83
CA ASN A 152 -15.44 -1.50 0.62
C ASN A 152 -16.88 -1.69 1.12
N PHE A 153 -17.23 -2.91 1.50
CA PHE A 153 -18.59 -3.28 1.92
C PHE A 153 -19.13 -2.44 3.08
N ILE A 154 -18.26 -1.87 3.94
CA ILE A 154 -18.68 -1.05 5.08
C ILE A 154 -19.33 0.28 4.63
N GLU A 155 -18.99 0.79 3.45
CA GLU A 155 -19.54 2.05 2.93
C GLU A 155 -21.05 1.95 2.72
N GLN A 156 -21.53 0.76 2.34
CA GLN A 156 -22.96 0.51 2.17
C GLN A 156 -23.69 0.38 3.51
N CYS A 157 -23.04 -0.23 4.52
CA CYS A 157 -23.55 -0.22 5.89
C CYS A 157 -23.70 1.21 6.41
N TRP A 158 -22.69 2.06 6.17
CA TRP A 158 -22.75 3.48 6.52
C TRP A 158 -23.82 4.24 5.74
N GLY A 159 -23.99 3.96 4.44
CA GLY A 159 -25.04 4.55 3.63
C GLY A 159 -26.44 4.24 4.19
N TYR A 160 -26.69 2.97 4.54
CA TYR A 160 -27.94 2.54 5.15
C TYR A 160 -28.17 3.17 6.53
N ALA A 161 -27.17 3.10 7.40
CA ALA A 161 -27.24 3.70 8.73
C ALA A 161 -27.50 5.22 8.64
N LYS A 162 -26.85 5.91 7.70
CA LYS A 162 -27.08 7.35 7.48
C LYS A 162 -28.50 7.65 7.02
N TRP A 163 -29.08 6.80 6.15
CA TRP A 163 -30.47 6.93 5.75
C TRP A 163 -31.43 6.76 6.93
N ILE A 164 -31.24 5.73 7.76
CA ILE A 164 -32.03 5.54 9.00
C ILE A 164 -31.86 6.73 9.94
N TYR A 165 -30.63 7.19 10.12
CA TYR A 165 -30.31 8.32 10.98
C TYR A 165 -31.08 9.59 10.56
N GLN A 166 -31.19 9.84 9.24
CA GLN A 166 -31.91 11.00 8.68
C GLN A 166 -33.42 10.99 8.96
N LEU A 167 -34.00 9.86 9.38
CA LEU A 167 -35.41 9.78 9.78
C LEU A 167 -35.64 10.33 11.20
N ASN A 168 -34.58 10.53 11.99
CA ASN A 168 -34.70 11.11 13.33
C ASN A 168 -34.96 12.62 13.27
N PRO A 169 -35.60 13.19 14.30
CA PRO A 169 -35.68 14.64 14.45
C PRO A 169 -34.28 15.29 14.50
N ALA A 170 -34.17 16.51 13.96
CA ALA A 170 -32.94 17.28 14.07
C ALA A 170 -32.65 17.59 15.54
N SER A 171 -31.43 17.27 15.99
CA SER A 171 -30.91 17.65 17.30
C SER A 171 -29.50 18.21 17.15
N SER A 172 -29.12 19.12 18.04
CA SER A 172 -27.76 19.63 18.20
C SER A 172 -27.07 19.09 19.46
N GLN A 173 -27.78 18.31 20.28
CA GLN A 173 -27.23 17.75 21.52
C GLN A 173 -26.43 16.49 21.24
N LYS A 174 -25.19 16.45 21.74
CA LYS A 174 -24.28 15.31 21.53
C LYS A 174 -24.91 13.96 21.92
N ASP A 175 -25.61 13.92 23.05
CA ASP A 175 -26.21 12.68 23.56
C ASP A 175 -27.28 12.13 22.61
N ASP A 176 -28.08 13.01 22.01
CA ASP A 176 -29.06 12.63 20.99
C ASP A 176 -28.37 12.14 19.72
N LEU A 177 -27.32 12.84 19.26
CA LEU A 177 -26.56 12.45 18.06
C LEU A 177 -25.93 11.07 18.23
N GLU A 178 -25.29 10.81 19.38
CA GLU A 178 -24.63 9.55 19.69
C GLU A 178 -25.64 8.40 19.78
N LYS A 179 -26.73 8.60 20.54
CA LYS A 179 -27.81 7.62 20.67
C LYS A 179 -28.44 7.28 19.31
N ASN A 180 -28.72 8.29 18.49
CA ASN A 180 -29.33 8.09 17.18
C ASN A 180 -28.36 7.39 16.21
N ALA A 181 -27.06 7.68 16.27
CA ALA A 181 -26.04 7.02 15.45
C ALA A 181 -25.91 5.54 15.78
N VAL A 182 -25.87 5.19 17.08
CA VAL A 182 -25.82 3.79 17.54
C VAL A 182 -27.10 3.05 17.11
N ALA A 183 -28.28 3.61 17.37
CA ALA A 183 -29.54 2.99 16.98
C ALA A 183 -29.65 2.77 15.47
N ALA A 184 -29.15 3.72 14.65
CA ALA A 184 -29.15 3.59 13.20
C ALA A 184 -28.19 2.50 12.69
N LEU A 185 -27.03 2.32 13.35
CA LEU A 185 -26.09 1.24 13.05
C LEU A 185 -26.65 -0.13 13.44
N GLU A 186 -27.31 -0.24 14.59
CA GLU A 186 -27.98 -1.49 15.03
C GLU A 186 -29.14 -1.89 14.11
N ALA A 187 -29.79 -0.91 13.47
CA ALA A 187 -30.88 -1.14 12.54
C ALA A 187 -30.43 -1.64 11.16
N VAL A 188 -29.12 -1.68 10.86
CA VAL A 188 -28.59 -2.20 9.58
C VAL A 188 -28.85 -3.71 9.51
N PRO A 189 -29.66 -4.21 8.56
CA PRO A 189 -29.97 -5.62 8.52
C PRO A 189 -28.72 -6.45 8.14
N LEU A 190 -28.46 -7.52 8.88
CA LEU A 190 -27.35 -8.44 8.58
C LEU A 190 -27.52 -9.15 7.23
N LYS A 191 -28.77 -9.40 6.81
CA LYS A 191 -29.07 -10.06 5.53
C LYS A 191 -28.77 -9.19 4.31
N THR A 192 -28.63 -7.88 4.50
CA THR A 192 -28.26 -6.92 3.44
C THR A 192 -26.76 -6.85 3.18
N MET A 193 -25.93 -7.79 3.68
CA MET A 193 -24.49 -7.79 3.44
C MET A 193 -24.16 -7.46 1.99
N PHE A 194 -23.72 -6.21 1.81
CA PHE A 194 -23.55 -5.53 0.54
C PHE A 194 -22.34 -6.05 -0.25
N ALA A 195 -21.84 -7.24 0.12
CA ALA A 195 -20.84 -7.98 -0.62
C ALA A 195 -21.26 -8.20 -2.08
N SER A 196 -22.56 -8.41 -2.33
CA SER A 196 -23.06 -8.57 -3.71
C SER A 196 -22.79 -7.33 -4.58
N HIS A 197 -22.90 -6.13 -4.01
CA HIS A 197 -22.61 -4.89 -4.73
C HIS A 197 -21.12 -4.80 -5.06
N SER A 198 -20.25 -5.01 -4.07
CA SER A 198 -18.80 -5.03 -4.30
C SER A 198 -18.39 -6.14 -5.28
N CYS A 199 -19.03 -7.32 -5.26
CA CYS A 199 -18.80 -8.38 -6.23
C CYS A 199 -19.11 -7.96 -7.66
N HIS A 200 -20.19 -7.21 -7.91
CA HIS A 200 -20.49 -6.71 -9.26
C HIS A 200 -19.44 -5.73 -9.75
N PHE A 201 -18.93 -4.86 -8.87
CA PHE A 201 -17.83 -3.97 -9.22
C PHE A 201 -16.52 -4.75 -9.44
N MET A 202 -16.23 -5.78 -8.63
CA MET A 202 -15.07 -6.65 -8.86
C MET A 202 -15.16 -7.38 -10.20
N ASP A 203 -16.33 -7.87 -10.59
CA ASP A 203 -16.56 -8.52 -11.89
C ASP A 203 -16.35 -7.53 -13.04
N ALA A 204 -16.93 -6.33 -12.93
CA ALA A 204 -16.72 -5.24 -13.89
C ALA A 204 -15.24 -4.89 -14.07
N TYR A 205 -14.51 -4.72 -12.97
CA TYR A 205 -13.08 -4.43 -13.02
C TYR A 205 -12.26 -5.59 -13.58
N SER A 206 -12.66 -6.84 -13.32
CA SER A 206 -12.02 -8.03 -13.89
C SER A 206 -12.22 -8.11 -15.41
N CYS A 207 -13.34 -7.57 -15.92
CA CYS A 207 -13.58 -7.38 -17.36
C CYS A 207 -12.88 -6.14 -17.95
N GLY A 208 -12.09 -5.39 -17.16
CA GLY A 208 -11.33 -4.22 -17.62
C GLY A 208 -12.12 -2.92 -17.70
N LEU A 209 -13.32 -2.86 -17.12
CA LEU A 209 -14.13 -1.63 -17.11
C LEU A 209 -13.50 -0.59 -16.17
N ASN A 210 -13.65 0.69 -16.50
CA ASN A 210 -13.30 1.77 -15.58
C ASN A 210 -14.43 2.02 -14.56
N SER A 211 -14.22 2.91 -13.58
CA SER A 211 -15.20 3.18 -12.52
C SER A 211 -16.54 3.71 -13.03
N CYS A 212 -16.54 4.56 -14.07
CA CYS A 212 -17.75 5.07 -14.69
C CYS A 212 -18.54 3.95 -15.40
N GLN A 213 -17.85 3.13 -16.18
CA GLN A 213 -18.42 1.99 -16.88
C GLN A 213 -18.96 0.93 -15.89
N ALA A 214 -18.21 0.64 -14.82
CA ALA A 214 -18.62 -0.29 -13.77
C ALA A 214 -19.89 0.21 -13.05
N ALA A 215 -19.98 1.50 -12.72
CA ALA A 215 -21.18 2.08 -12.10
C ALA A 215 -22.40 2.00 -13.03
N TRP A 216 -22.20 2.24 -14.33
CA TRP A 216 -23.26 2.08 -15.32
C TRP A 216 -23.70 0.62 -15.45
N ALA A 217 -22.75 -0.32 -15.51
CA ALA A 217 -23.02 -1.75 -15.62
C ALA A 217 -23.78 -2.27 -14.39
N ALA A 218 -23.36 -1.88 -13.18
CA ALA A 218 -24.03 -2.23 -11.93
C ALA A 218 -25.50 -1.75 -11.90
N LYS A 219 -25.79 -0.59 -12.52
CA LYS A 219 -27.15 -0.06 -12.64
C LYS A 219 -27.97 -0.80 -13.71
N LYS A 220 -27.39 -1.06 -14.88
CA LYS A 220 -28.08 -1.73 -16.00
C LYS A 220 -28.39 -3.20 -15.69
N TYR A 221 -27.45 -3.91 -15.07
CA TYR A 221 -27.54 -5.35 -14.80
C TYR A 221 -27.82 -5.64 -13.32
N CYS A 222 -28.56 -4.78 -12.61
CA CYS A 222 -28.82 -4.90 -11.17
C CYS A 222 -29.47 -6.24 -10.73
N GLY A 223 -30.17 -6.93 -11.63
CA GLY A 223 -30.77 -8.25 -11.40
C GLY A 223 -29.90 -9.44 -11.81
N HIS A 224 -28.76 -9.22 -12.45
CA HIS A 224 -27.84 -10.27 -12.88
C HIS A 224 -26.68 -10.36 -11.89
N ARG A 225 -26.20 -11.58 -11.63
CA ARG A 225 -25.05 -11.83 -10.74
C ARG A 225 -23.70 -11.74 -11.45
N ILE A 226 -23.71 -11.73 -12.78
CA ILE A 226 -22.53 -11.75 -13.64
C ILE A 226 -22.82 -10.84 -14.82
N LEU A 227 -21.83 -10.08 -15.27
CA LEU A 227 -21.95 -9.27 -16.48
C LEU A 227 -22.00 -10.16 -17.74
N PRO A 228 -22.81 -9.81 -18.75
CA PRO A 228 -22.84 -10.56 -19.99
C PRO A 228 -21.54 -10.39 -20.76
N GLU A 229 -21.16 -11.39 -21.56
CA GLU A 229 -20.00 -11.30 -22.46
C GLU A 229 -20.11 -10.13 -23.45
N SER A 230 -21.34 -9.70 -23.77
CA SER A 230 -21.63 -8.55 -24.64
C SER A 230 -21.43 -7.18 -23.97
N ILE A 231 -20.86 -7.10 -22.78
CA ILE A 231 -20.79 -5.85 -22.00
C ILE A 231 -20.06 -4.73 -22.74
N LEU A 232 -19.01 -5.04 -23.51
CA LEU A 232 -18.26 -4.05 -24.27
C LEU A 232 -19.10 -3.46 -25.42
N ASP A 233 -19.82 -4.31 -26.16
CA ASP A 233 -20.76 -3.87 -27.21
C ASP A 233 -21.89 -3.02 -26.61
N ASP A 234 -22.35 -3.37 -25.42
CA ASP A 234 -23.40 -2.66 -24.71
C ASP A 234 -22.95 -1.27 -24.23
N LEU A 235 -21.67 -1.12 -23.84
CA LEU A 235 -21.05 0.16 -23.50
C LEU A 235 -20.91 1.05 -24.74
N GLU A 236 -20.45 0.48 -25.87
CA GLU A 236 -20.31 1.20 -27.14
C GLU A 236 -21.65 1.71 -27.65
N LYS A 237 -22.69 0.86 -27.68
CA LYS A 237 -24.06 1.25 -28.05
C LYS A 237 -24.63 2.35 -27.17
N SER A 238 -24.19 2.42 -25.91
CA SER A 238 -24.68 3.38 -24.93
C SER A 238 -23.81 4.63 -24.83
N ASN A 239 -22.75 4.74 -25.65
CA ASN A 239 -21.77 5.83 -25.63
C ASN A 239 -21.17 6.09 -24.23
N ILE A 240 -20.89 5.02 -23.48
CA ILE A 240 -20.28 5.11 -22.14
C ILE A 240 -18.76 4.95 -22.27
N THR A 241 -18.04 6.08 -22.19
CA THR A 241 -16.58 6.15 -22.09
C THR A 241 -16.08 5.94 -20.68
#